data_AF-A0A7X6PPM5-F1
#
_entry.id   AF-A0A7X6PPM5-F1
#
_cell.length_a   1.000
_cell.length_b   1.000
_cell.length_c   1.000
_cell.angle_alpha   90.00
_cell.angle_beta   90.00
_cell.angle_gamma   90.00
#
_symmetry.space_group_name_H-M   'P 1'
#
loop_
_entity.id
_entity.type
_entity.pdbx_description
1 polymer ?
#
loop_
_entity_poly.entity_id
_entity_poly.type
_entity_poly.pdbx_seq_one_letter_code
_entity_poly.pdbx_strand_id
1 'polypeptide(L)' 'MARGPKTYEFNLGRVLVAAAIFTAILSWQADLAWNWWLPAFFLISVVFALMHAFYNWANLRLNEMGRRAREVEDQL' A
#
# COMPACT_ATOMS: atom_id res chain seq x y z
N MET A 1 -24.63 12.05 -5.71
CA MET A 1 -23.70 12.49 -4.63
C MET A 1 -22.29 12.19 -5.09
N ALA A 2 -21.56 13.20 -5.57
CA ALA A 2 -20.15 13.00 -5.92
C ALA A 2 -19.40 12.56 -4.66
N ARG A 3 -18.91 11.31 -4.64
CA ARG A 3 -18.03 10.84 -3.56
C ARG A 3 -16.82 11.77 -3.58
N GLY A 4 -16.62 12.53 -2.50
CA GLY A 4 -15.47 13.42 -2.34
C GLY A 4 -14.15 12.68 -2.62
N PRO A 5 -13.06 13.42 -2.93
CA PRO A 5 -11.80 12.80 -3.29
C PRO A 5 -11.38 11.78 -2.23
N LYS A 6 -11.16 10.53 -2.63
CA LYS A 6 -10.64 9.49 -1.74
C LYS A 6 -9.28 9.96 -1.23
N THR A 7 -9.12 10.08 0.08
CA THR A 7 -7.82 10.35 0.70
C THR A 7 -7.03 9.05 0.73
N TYR A 8 -5.86 9.05 0.09
CA TYR A 8 -4.94 7.93 0.07
C TYR A 8 -3.84 8.20 1.10
N GLU A 9 -4.09 7.80 2.35
CA GLU A 9 -3.14 8.00 3.44
C GLU A 9 -2.31 6.75 3.71
N PHE A 10 -1.02 6.97 3.98
CA PHE A 10 -0.13 5.88 4.37
C PHE A 10 -0.42 5.49 5.82
N ASN A 11 -0.76 4.23 6.06
CA ASN A 11 -1.01 3.71 7.41
C ASN A 11 0.02 2.65 7.79
N LEU A 12 1.03 3.05 8.59
CA LEU A 12 2.11 2.15 9.02
C LEU A 12 1.58 0.96 9.84
N GLY A 13 0.57 1.18 10.68
CA GLY A 13 -0.03 0.10 11.48
C GLY A 13 -0.63 -1.00 10.60
N ARG A 14 -1.36 -0.63 9.54
CA ARG A 14 -1.90 -1.60 8.56
C ARG A 14 -0.80 -2.35 7.82
N VAL A 15 0.28 -1.67 7.45
CA VAL A 15 1.47 -2.30 6.82
C VAL A 15 2.07 -3.34 7.75
N LEU A 16 2.32 -3.01 9.02
CA LEU A 16 2.94 -3.92 9.98
C LEU A 16 2.05 -5.12 10.31
N VAL A 17 0.74 -4.91 10.47
CA VAL A 17 -0.22 -6.00 10.71
C VAL A 17 -0.28 -6.95 9.51
N ALA A 18 -0.39 -6.40 8.29
CA ALA A 18 -0.42 -7.21 7.09
C ALA A 18 0.90 -7.98 6.88
N ALA A 19 2.03 -7.33 7.13
CA ALA A 19 3.35 -7.97 7.09
C ALA A 19 3.48 -9.09 8.14
N ALA A 20 2.97 -8.90 9.35
CA ALA A 20 3.01 -9.91 10.41
C ALA A 20 2.20 -11.15 10.03
N ILE A 21 0.97 -10.96 9.53
CA ILE A 21 0.10 -12.05 9.06
C ILE A 21 0.76 -12.77 7.89
N PHE A 22 1.26 -12.03 6.90
CA PHE A 22 1.91 -12.63 5.73
C PHE A 22 3.17 -13.41 6.13
N THR A 23 4.00 -12.86 7.04
CA THR A 23 5.20 -13.53 7.53
C THR A 23 4.86 -14.81 8.28
N ALA A 24 3.80 -14.82 9.10
CA ALA A 24 3.36 -16.02 9.82
C ALA A 24 2.90 -17.12 8.84
N ILE A 25 2.09 -16.77 7.84
CA ILE A 25 1.65 -17.71 6.80
C ILE A 25 2.85 -18.24 6.01
N LEU A 26 3.73 -17.35 5.55
CA LEU A 26 4.92 -17.72 4.78
C LEU A 26 5.85 -18.63 5.58
N SER A 27 6.06 -18.33 6.86
CA SER A 27 6.89 -19.15 7.74
C SER A 27 6.31 -20.55 7.92
N TRP A 28 4.98 -20.65 8.05
CA TRP A 28 4.31 -21.94 8.16
C TRP A 28 4.37 -22.75 6.85
N GLN A 29 4.13 -22.10 5.71
CA GLN A 29 4.10 -22.77 4.40
C GLN A 29 5.49 -23.20 3.93
N ALA A 30 6.53 -22.44 4.29
CA ALA A 30 7.92 -22.70 3.87
C ALA A 30 8.74 -23.49 4.89
N ASP A 31 8.13 -23.94 6.01
CA ASP A 31 8.83 -24.55 7.15
C ASP A 31 10.05 -23.70 7.59
N LEU A 32 9.85 -22.38 7.67
CA LEU A 32 10.92 -21.45 7.93
C LEU A 32 11.39 -21.58 9.37
N ALA A 33 12.70 -21.77 9.55
CA ALA A 33 13.30 -21.83 10.88
C ALA A 33 12.98 -20.57 11.70
N TRP A 34 12.69 -20.76 12.98
CA TRP A 34 12.19 -19.70 13.87
C TRP A 34 13.13 -18.48 13.98
N ASN A 35 14.43 -18.68 13.85
CA ASN A 35 15.44 -17.62 13.84
C ASN A 35 15.34 -16.68 12.62
N TRP A 36 14.77 -17.15 11.50
CA TRP A 36 14.56 -16.36 10.29
C TRP A 36 13.24 -15.58 10.29
N TRP A 37 12.36 -15.83 11.25
CA TRP A 37 11.06 -15.15 11.32
C TRP A 37 11.21 -13.64 11.42
N LEU A 38 12.07 -13.14 12.30
CA LEU A 38 12.25 -11.70 12.53
C LEU A 38 12.92 -11.00 11.33
N PRO A 39 14.03 -11.50 10.75
CA PRO A 39 14.57 -10.97 9.50
C PRO A 39 13.56 -10.95 8.35
N ALA A 40 12.79 -12.03 8.17
CA ALA A 40 11.76 -12.10 7.15
C ALA A 40 10.66 -11.05 7.38
N PHE A 41 10.19 -10.89 8.61
CA PHE A 41 9.20 -9.89 8.98
C PHE A 41 9.65 -8.47 8.61
N PHE A 42 10.88 -8.10 8.93
CA PHE A 42 11.40 -6.77 8.58
C PHE A 42 11.48 -6.56 7.07
N LEU A 43 11.99 -7.55 6.33
CA LEU A 43 12.08 -7.47 4.87
C LEU A 43 10.68 -7.33 4.23
N ILE A 44 9.73 -8.15 4.66
CA ILE A 44 8.34 -8.13 4.19
C ILE A 44 7.68 -6.77 4.53
N SER A 45 7.92 -6.25 5.73
CA SER A 45 7.39 -4.94 6.14
C SER A 45 7.90 -3.81 5.24
N VAL A 46 9.17 -3.82 4.85
CA VAL A 46 9.74 -2.85 3.92
C VAL A 46 9.07 -2.97 2.55
N VAL A 47 8.91 -4.18 2.03
CA VAL A 47 8.23 -4.41 0.73
C VAL A 47 6.80 -3.88 0.77
N PHE A 48 6.04 -4.20 1.82
CA PHE A 48 4.65 -3.75 1.97
C PHE A 48 4.57 -2.22 2.13
N ALA A 49 5.48 -1.61 2.89
CA ALA A 49 5.56 -0.16 3.03
C ALA A 49 5.80 0.52 1.69
N LEU A 50 6.78 0.03 0.91
CA LEU A 50 7.11 0.57 -0.41
C LEU A 50 5.93 0.44 -1.39
N MET A 51 5.30 -0.73 -1.44
CA MET A 51 4.10 -0.92 -2.27
C MET A 51 2.98 0.03 -1.85
N HIS A 52 2.71 0.15 -0.54
CA HIS A 52 1.64 1.02 -0.05
C HIS A 52 1.90 2.50 -0.37
N ALA A 53 3.13 2.96 -0.18
CA ALA A 53 3.55 4.31 -0.55
C ALA A 53 3.42 4.54 -2.06
N PHE A 54 3.87 3.58 -2.88
CA PHE A 54 3.73 3.65 -4.33
C PHE A 54 2.26 3.70 -4.78
N TYR A 55 1.40 2.87 -4.19
CA TYR A 55 -0.03 2.89 -4.48
C TYR A 55 -0.66 4.23 -4.13
N ASN A 56 -0.35 4.81 -2.97
CA ASN A 56 -0.88 6.11 -2.58
C ASN A 56 -0.41 7.20 -3.54
N TRP A 57 0.88 7.23 -3.87
CA TRP A 57 1.44 8.16 -4.84
C TRP A 57 0.78 8.03 -6.22
N ALA A 58 0.66 6.82 -6.76
CA ALA A 58 0.07 6.58 -8.07
C ALA A 58 -1.40 7.02 -8.11
N ASN A 59 -2.16 6.73 -7.06
CA ASN A 59 -3.56 7.14 -6.96
C ASN A 59 -3.71 8.66 -6.86
N LEU A 60 -2.87 9.34 -6.08
CA LEU A 60 -2.87 10.81 -6.02
C LEU A 60 -2.58 11.41 -7.39
N ARG A 61 -1.58 10.88 -8.10
CA ARG A 61 -1.20 11.34 -9.43
C ARG A 61 -2.31 11.15 -10.46
N LEU A 62 -2.94 9.97 -10.47
CA LEU A 62 -4.08 9.68 -11.35
C LEU A 62 -5.27 10.60 -11.07
N ASN A 63 -5.53 10.91 -9.80
CA ASN A 63 -6.62 11.79 -9.42
C ASN A 63 -6.37 13.24 -9.85
N GLU A 64 -5.12 13.72 -9.77
CA GLU A 64 -4.72 15.03 -10.31
C GLU A 64 -4.93 15.12 -11.82
N MET A 65 -4.50 14.09 -12.56
CA MET A 65 -4.66 14.03 -14.02
C MET A 65 -6.13 13.98 -14.42
N GLY A 66 -6.93 13.16 -13.74
CA GLY A 66 -8.38 13.08 -13.96
C GLY A 66 -9.13 14.36 -13.59
N ARG A 67 -8.63 15.14 -12.61
CA ARG A 67 -9.19 16.47 -12.31
C ARG A 67 -8.93 17.46 -13.45
N ARG A 68 -7.67 17.53 -13.92
CA ARG A 68 -7.29 18.41 -15.04
C ARG A 68 -8.04 18.09 -16.32
N ALA A 69 -8.25 16.81 -16.64
CA ALA A 69 -9.00 16.40 -17.82
C ALA A 69 -10.46 16.88 -17.79
N ARG A 70 -11.12 16.76 -16.62
CA ARG A 70 -12.50 17.25 -16.43
C ARG A 70 -12.60 18.78 -16.51
N GLU A 71 -11.64 19.51 -15.95
CA GLU A 71 -11.60 20.97 -16.04
C GLU A 71 -11.46 21.48 -17.48
N VAL A 72 -10.77 20.73 -18.36
CA VAL A 72 -10.69 21.06 -19.79
C VAL A 72 -11.99 20.73 -20.52
N GLU A 73 -12.65 19.63 -20.17
CA GLU A 73 -13.94 19.24 -20.76
C GLU A 73 -15.06 20.21 -20.37
N ASP A 74 -15.09 20.70 -19.13
CA ASP A 74 -16.06 21.70 -18.66
C ASP A 74 -15.85 23.12 -19.26
N GLN A 75 -14.68 23.39 -19.86
CA GLN A 75 -14.35 24.67 -20.51
C GLN A 75 -14.60 24.68 -22.02
N LEU A 76 -14.98 23.54 -22.61
CA LEU A 76 -15.30 23.34 -24.03
C LEU A 76 -16.82 23.43 -24.26
#